data_AF-A0ABD5ZCD5-F1
#
_entry.id   AF-A0ABD5ZCD5-F1
#
_cell.length_a   1.000
_cell.length_b   1.000
_cell.length_c   1.000
_cell.angle_alpha   90.00
_cell.angle_beta   90.00
_cell.angle_gamma   90.00
#
_symmetry.space_group_name_H-M   'P 1'
#
loop_
_entity.id
_entity.type
_entity.pdbx_description
1 polymer ?
#
loop_
_entity_poly.entity_id
_entity_poly.type
_entity_poly.pdbx_seq_one_letter_code
_entity_poly.pdbx_strand_id
1 'polypeptide(L)'
;MSKREQRVTLALKWHYLDNLDVDEIRDRFEETGHGSFAASTVRKYLNEEPSEAVLEQIEQEHANTRLQIAEREERMWQRAREAEDDAVEDVPLKRVVPQTKYCSGEQGVFRMQAWEFVDPGDDDWPEWAEEGDVIIRFIGVDRTIEPGDEYPLQSFDGSPKYTTEFCGLERDQSDLDGERAARMEQSQHLQAKGDVLGVYKDRVELSGTDGKPIEVTVSRERYEPDE
;
A
#
# COMPACT_ATOMS: atom_id res chain seq x y z
N MET A 1 22.51 -15.17 44.16
CA MET A 1 21.72 -16.35 43.76
C MET A 1 22.46 -17.62 44.14
N SER A 2 21.75 -18.59 44.69
CA SER A 2 22.30 -19.94 44.90
C SER A 2 22.49 -20.67 43.55
N LYS A 3 23.41 -21.65 43.50
CA LYS A 3 23.60 -22.49 42.29
C LYS A 3 22.32 -23.23 41.89
N ARG A 4 21.41 -23.46 42.83
CA ARG A 4 20.11 -24.08 42.57
C ARG A 4 19.17 -23.09 41.90
N GLU A 5 19.02 -21.88 42.44
CA GLU A 5 18.22 -20.80 41.82
C GLU A 5 18.66 -20.55 40.38
N GLN A 6 19.96 -20.49 40.12
CA GLN A 6 20.49 -20.30 38.76
C GLN A 6 20.03 -21.40 37.80
N ARG A 7 19.98 -22.67 38.26
CA ARG A 7 19.51 -23.80 37.44
C ARG A 7 17.99 -23.76 37.23
N VAL A 8 17.23 -23.39 38.25
CA VAL A 8 15.77 -23.21 38.14
C VAL A 8 15.45 -22.13 37.11
N THR A 9 16.11 -20.97 37.21
CA THR A 9 15.98 -19.88 36.23
C THR A 9 16.31 -20.33 34.82
N LEU A 10 17.40 -21.08 34.61
CA LEU A 10 17.77 -21.59 33.29
C LEU A 10 16.74 -22.57 32.73
N ALA A 11 16.25 -23.51 33.55
CA ALA A 11 15.22 -24.47 33.15
C ALA A 11 13.92 -23.75 32.74
N LEU A 12 13.47 -22.78 33.54
CA LEU A 12 12.27 -21.99 33.24
C LEU A 12 12.44 -21.19 31.95
N LYS A 13 13.60 -20.55 31.74
CA LYS A 13 13.88 -19.83 30.48
C LYS A 13 13.86 -20.75 29.28
N TRP A 14 14.57 -21.88 29.32
CA TRP A 14 14.60 -22.83 28.20
C TRP A 14 13.23 -23.44 27.93
N HIS A 15 12.42 -23.63 28.96
CA HIS A 15 11.05 -24.11 28.78
C HIS A 15 10.14 -23.06 28.13
N TYR A 16 10.13 -21.83 28.64
CA TYR A 16 9.16 -20.81 28.20
C TYR A 16 9.61 -20.01 26.96
N LEU A 17 10.92 -19.80 26.77
CA LEU A 17 11.46 -19.06 25.62
C LEU A 17 11.84 -19.97 24.46
N ASP A 18 12.50 -21.09 24.75
CA ASP A 18 13.00 -22.01 23.73
C ASP A 18 12.04 -23.19 23.46
N ASN A 19 10.91 -23.29 24.19
CA ASN A 19 9.92 -24.37 24.09
C ASN A 19 10.50 -25.79 24.27
N LEU A 20 11.61 -25.92 25.00
CA LEU A 20 12.24 -27.21 25.21
C LEU A 20 11.44 -28.08 26.18
N ASP A 21 11.41 -29.37 25.87
CA ASP A 21 10.82 -30.37 26.74
C ASP A 21 11.77 -30.76 27.89
N VAL A 22 11.29 -31.60 28.80
CA VAL A 22 12.04 -32.00 30.00
C VAL A 22 13.33 -32.75 29.66
N ASP A 23 13.32 -33.57 28.61
CA ASP A 23 14.47 -34.39 28.22
C ASP A 23 15.49 -33.52 27.45
N GLU A 24 15.03 -32.58 26.63
CA GLU A 24 15.88 -31.60 25.96
C GLU A 24 16.54 -30.62 26.95
N ILE A 25 15.82 -30.15 27.97
CA ILE A 25 16.38 -29.32 29.04
C ILE A 25 17.45 -30.09 29.81
N ARG A 26 17.22 -31.39 30.08
CA ARG A 26 18.20 -32.26 30.74
C ARG A 26 19.48 -32.33 29.92
N ASP A 27 19.36 -32.65 28.64
CA ASP A 27 20.52 -32.83 27.75
C ASP A 27 21.27 -31.49 27.61
N ARG A 28 20.54 -30.38 27.54
CA ARG A 28 21.13 -29.03 27.51
C ARG A 28 21.89 -28.67 28.79
N PHE A 29 21.48 -29.12 29.96
CA PHE A 29 22.25 -28.95 31.19
C PHE A 29 23.60 -29.70 31.15
N GLU A 30 23.65 -30.85 30.49
CA GLU A 30 24.89 -31.63 30.31
C GLU A 30 25.81 -30.96 29.30
N GLU A 31 25.27 -30.56 28.14
CA GLU A 31 26.02 -29.90 27.07
C GLU A 31 26.64 -28.57 27.52
N THR A 32 25.92 -27.80 28.32
CA THR A 32 26.39 -26.50 28.85
C THR A 32 27.27 -26.61 30.09
N GLY A 33 27.52 -27.83 30.59
CA GLY A 33 28.40 -28.08 31.75
C GLY A 33 27.78 -27.68 33.10
N HIS A 34 26.47 -27.51 33.18
CA HIS A 34 25.77 -27.12 34.41
C HIS A 34 25.43 -28.31 35.32
N GLY A 35 25.53 -29.53 34.78
CA GLY A 35 25.48 -30.81 35.49
C GLY A 35 24.63 -31.86 34.78
N SER A 36 24.81 -33.12 35.15
CA SER A 36 23.90 -34.21 34.76
C SER A 36 22.79 -34.34 35.79
N PHE A 37 21.55 -34.34 35.33
CA PHE A 37 20.35 -34.37 36.17
C PHE A 37 19.37 -35.43 35.70
N ALA A 38 18.57 -35.96 36.62
CA ALA A 38 17.44 -36.79 36.23
C ALA A 38 16.29 -35.91 35.69
N ALA A 39 15.51 -36.43 34.75
CA ALA A 39 14.29 -35.76 34.25
C ALA A 39 13.32 -35.36 35.38
N SER A 40 13.26 -36.13 36.47
CA SER A 40 12.48 -35.79 37.67
C SER A 40 12.95 -34.51 38.37
N THR A 41 14.26 -34.22 38.33
CA THR A 41 14.83 -33.00 38.89
C THR A 41 14.51 -31.79 38.02
N VAL A 42 14.55 -31.94 36.69
CA VAL A 42 14.12 -30.90 35.75
C VAL A 42 12.64 -30.58 35.93
N ARG A 43 11.76 -31.59 36.03
CA ARG A 43 10.33 -31.38 36.35
C ARG A 43 10.14 -30.63 37.66
N LYS A 44 10.96 -30.92 38.67
CA LYS A 44 10.91 -30.20 39.94
C LYS A 44 11.26 -28.72 39.77
N TYR A 45 12.26 -28.40 38.95
CA TYR A 45 12.62 -27.01 38.65
C TYR A 45 11.51 -26.28 37.88
N LEU A 46 10.84 -26.93 36.94
CA LEU A 46 9.71 -26.34 36.20
C LEU A 46 8.47 -26.11 37.08
N ASN A 47 8.32 -26.87 38.16
CA ASN A 47 7.24 -26.72 39.14
C ASN A 47 7.59 -25.74 40.28
N GLU A 48 8.81 -25.21 40.35
CA GLU A 48 9.15 -24.17 41.31
C GLU A 48 8.56 -22.83 40.85
N GLU A 49 8.04 -22.04 41.81
CA GLU A 49 7.48 -20.72 41.52
C GLU A 49 8.58 -19.84 40.89
N PRO A 50 8.39 -19.33 39.66
CA PRO A 50 9.35 -18.46 39.02
C PRO A 50 9.58 -17.22 39.87
N SER A 51 10.82 -16.79 40.03
CA SER A 51 11.03 -15.47 40.62
C SER A 51 10.49 -14.39 39.69
N GLU A 52 10.01 -13.27 40.25
CA GLU A 52 9.50 -12.13 39.49
C GLU A 52 10.49 -11.67 38.40
N ALA A 53 11.79 -11.69 38.71
CA ALA A 53 12.86 -11.35 37.75
C ALA A 53 12.95 -12.30 36.55
N VAL A 54 12.53 -13.56 36.70
CA VAL A 54 12.49 -14.53 35.59
C VAL A 54 11.24 -14.33 34.75
N LEU A 55 10.10 -14.03 35.38
CA LEU A 55 8.86 -13.68 34.68
C LEU A 55 9.06 -12.41 33.84
N GLU A 56 9.63 -11.36 34.42
CA GLU A 56 9.90 -10.10 33.72
C GLU A 56 10.82 -10.31 32.51
N GLN A 57 11.87 -11.13 32.63
CA GLN A 57 12.75 -11.45 31.50
C GLN A 57 12.05 -12.25 30.41
N ILE A 58 11.18 -13.19 30.78
CA ILE A 58 10.40 -13.97 29.81
C ILE A 58 9.41 -13.05 29.07
N GLU A 59 8.70 -12.21 29.80
CA GLU A 59 7.79 -11.21 29.23
C GLU A 59 8.50 -10.22 28.31
N GLN A 60 9.68 -9.73 28.72
CA GLN A 60 10.49 -8.81 27.92
C GLN A 60 10.95 -9.44 26.61
N GLU A 61 11.41 -10.70 26.62
CA GLU A 61 11.83 -11.39 25.40
C GLU A 61 10.65 -11.69 24.47
N HIS A 62 9.49 -12.09 25.01
CA HIS A 62 8.29 -12.22 24.21
C HIS A 62 7.84 -10.87 23.62
N ALA A 63 7.93 -9.78 24.39
CA ALA A 63 7.62 -8.44 23.90
C ALA A 63 8.59 -8.00 22.79
N ASN A 64 9.89 -8.24 22.95
CA ASN A 64 10.90 -7.97 21.91
C ASN A 64 10.62 -8.77 20.63
N THR A 65 10.29 -10.05 20.77
CA THR A 65 9.95 -10.92 19.64
C THR A 65 8.71 -10.41 18.90
N ARG A 66 7.66 -10.03 19.65
CA ARG A 66 6.45 -9.42 19.07
C ARG A 66 6.78 -8.12 18.34
N LEU A 67 7.63 -7.28 18.92
CA LEU A 67 8.05 -6.01 18.31
C LEU A 67 8.81 -6.24 16.99
N GLN A 68 9.75 -7.19 16.94
CA GLN A 68 10.48 -7.52 15.71
C GLN A 68 9.57 -8.03 14.59
N ILE A 69 8.59 -8.87 14.94
CA ILE A 69 7.59 -9.35 13.98
C ILE A 69 6.74 -8.17 13.50
N ALA A 70 6.27 -7.30 14.40
CA ALA A 70 5.50 -6.12 14.06
C ALA A 70 6.27 -5.15 13.13
N GLU A 71 7.57 -4.95 13.37
CA GLU A 71 8.46 -4.15 12.49
C GLU A 71 8.68 -4.80 11.13
N ARG A 72 8.70 -6.13 11.06
CA ARG A 72 8.76 -6.85 9.78
C ARG A 72 7.47 -6.64 8.99
N GLU A 73 6.31 -6.80 9.61
CA GLU A 73 5.01 -6.59 8.96
C GLU A 73 4.82 -5.13 8.51
N GLU A 74 5.26 -4.17 9.32
CA GLU A 74 5.27 -2.75 8.94
C GLU A 74 6.12 -2.49 7.68
N ARG A 75 7.31 -3.11 7.59
CA ARG A 75 8.15 -2.99 6.38
C ARG A 75 7.50 -3.60 5.15
N MET A 76 6.76 -4.70 5.31
CA MET A 76 6.02 -5.29 4.19
C MET A 76 4.86 -4.40 3.76
N TRP A 77 4.12 -3.83 4.72
CA TRP A 77 3.07 -2.85 4.44
C TRP A 77 3.61 -1.62 3.69
N GLN A 78 4.75 -1.06 4.11
CA GLN A 78 5.37 0.08 3.43
C GLN A 78 5.74 -0.25 1.99
N ARG A 79 6.32 -1.42 1.73
CA ARG A 79 6.64 -1.86 0.36
C ARG A 79 5.40 -2.04 -0.51
N ALA A 80 4.35 -2.64 0.04
CA ALA A 80 3.09 -2.83 -0.70
C ALA A 80 2.39 -1.49 -1.00
N ARG A 81 2.62 -0.47 -0.18
CA ARG A 81 2.14 0.90 -0.41
C ARG A 81 2.97 1.64 -1.45
N GLU A 82 4.29 1.55 -1.38
CA GLU A 82 5.18 2.11 -2.40
C GLU A 82 4.89 1.51 -3.78
N ALA A 83 4.63 0.20 -3.85
CA ALA A 83 4.23 -0.46 -5.09
C ALA A 83 2.85 -0.01 -5.62
N GLU A 84 1.89 0.36 -4.74
CA GLU A 84 0.62 0.96 -5.16
C GLU A 84 0.84 2.37 -5.73
N ASP A 85 1.70 3.18 -5.09
CA ASP A 85 2.02 4.53 -5.56
C ASP A 85 2.79 4.51 -6.89
N ASP A 86 3.75 3.59 -7.07
CA ASP A 86 4.53 3.43 -8.30
C ASP A 86 3.69 2.88 -9.48
N ALA A 87 2.58 2.19 -9.20
CA ALA A 87 1.68 1.65 -10.23
C ALA A 87 0.75 2.70 -10.85
N VAL A 88 0.72 3.93 -10.32
CA VAL A 88 -0.14 5.01 -10.82
C VAL A 88 0.74 6.11 -11.42
N GLU A 89 0.89 6.10 -12.75
CA GLU A 89 1.56 7.18 -13.46
C GLU A 89 0.55 8.20 -14.00
N ASP A 90 0.79 9.49 -13.70
CA ASP A 90 0.04 10.59 -14.30
C ASP A 90 0.58 10.84 -15.72
N VAL A 91 -0.22 10.53 -16.74
CA VAL A 91 0.12 10.77 -18.14
C VAL A 91 -0.37 12.16 -18.56
N PRO A 92 0.47 13.00 -19.19
CA PRO A 92 0.06 14.32 -19.61
C PRO A 92 -0.95 14.24 -20.76
N LEU A 93 -2.19 14.67 -20.51
CA LEU A 93 -3.19 14.93 -21.54
C LEU A 93 -2.78 16.16 -22.33
N LYS A 94 -2.55 15.95 -23.62
CA LYS A 94 -2.23 17.00 -24.58
C LYS A 94 -3.32 17.02 -25.65
N ARG A 95 -3.64 18.22 -26.13
CA ARG A 95 -4.49 18.37 -27.32
C ARG A 95 -3.80 19.24 -28.34
N VAL A 96 -4.13 19.03 -29.59
CA VAL A 96 -3.71 19.82 -30.74
C VAL A 96 -4.76 20.90 -31.00
N VAL A 97 -4.34 22.16 -31.05
CA VAL A 97 -5.22 23.29 -31.38
C VAL A 97 -4.63 24.14 -32.51
N PRO A 98 -5.45 24.85 -33.30
CA PRO A 98 -4.93 25.73 -34.34
C PRO A 98 -4.11 26.84 -33.71
N GLN A 99 -2.95 27.13 -34.27
CA GLN A 99 -2.15 28.28 -33.86
C GLN A 99 -2.85 29.54 -34.34
N THR A 100 -3.23 30.41 -33.40
CA THR A 100 -3.94 31.65 -33.71
C THR A 100 -3.09 32.89 -33.46
N LYS A 101 -3.53 34.02 -34.02
CA LYS A 101 -2.98 35.34 -33.79
C LYS A 101 -4.13 36.36 -33.71
N TYR A 102 -3.95 37.39 -32.89
CA TYR A 102 -4.85 38.54 -32.85
C TYR A 102 -4.50 39.55 -33.92
N CYS A 103 -5.52 40.10 -34.59
CA CYS A 103 -5.37 41.23 -35.49
C CYS A 103 -5.09 42.48 -34.66
N SER A 104 -3.87 43.03 -34.77
CA SER A 104 -3.52 44.25 -34.05
C SER A 104 -4.13 45.49 -34.70
N GLY A 105 -4.30 46.56 -33.92
CA GLY A 105 -4.78 47.85 -34.43
C GLY A 105 -3.92 48.44 -35.56
N GLU A 106 -2.62 48.12 -35.59
CA GLU A 106 -1.68 48.56 -36.63
C GLU A 106 -1.85 47.79 -37.95
N GLN A 107 -2.27 46.52 -37.90
CA GLN A 107 -2.54 45.73 -39.11
C GLN A 107 -3.79 46.22 -39.86
N GLY A 108 -4.73 46.86 -39.16
CA GLY A 108 -5.99 47.32 -39.74
C GLY A 108 -6.89 46.16 -40.19
N VAL A 109 -7.94 46.48 -40.95
CA VAL A 109 -8.86 45.48 -41.49
C VAL A 109 -8.26 44.82 -42.71
N PHE A 110 -8.21 43.49 -42.76
CA PHE A 110 -7.73 42.73 -43.91
C PHE A 110 -8.61 41.51 -44.20
N ARG A 111 -8.40 40.88 -45.38
CA ARG A 111 -9.12 39.67 -45.78
C ARG A 111 -8.19 38.47 -45.72
N MET A 112 -8.73 37.34 -45.27
CA MET A 112 -8.09 36.03 -45.37
C MET A 112 -9.10 34.97 -45.76
N GLN A 113 -8.61 33.80 -46.12
CA GLN A 113 -9.48 32.64 -46.35
C GLN A 113 -10.23 32.29 -45.05
N ALA A 114 -11.54 32.13 -45.16
CA ALA A 114 -12.40 31.68 -44.09
C ALA A 114 -12.06 30.24 -43.72
N TRP A 115 -12.34 29.89 -42.48
CA TRP A 115 -12.14 28.56 -41.93
C TRP A 115 -13.39 28.09 -41.20
N GLU A 116 -13.49 26.77 -41.07
CA GLU A 116 -14.50 26.10 -40.24
C GLU A 116 -13.87 24.99 -39.42
N PHE A 117 -14.54 24.63 -38.33
CA PHE A 117 -14.16 23.48 -37.52
C PHE A 117 -14.58 22.20 -38.24
N VAL A 118 -13.73 21.18 -38.14
CA VAL A 118 -14.02 19.83 -38.63
C VAL A 118 -14.41 19.00 -37.41
N ASP A 119 -15.54 18.29 -37.47
CA ASP A 119 -16.00 17.48 -36.34
C ASP A 119 -15.37 16.07 -36.40
N PRO A 120 -15.16 15.40 -35.25
CA PRO A 120 -14.67 14.03 -35.22
C PRO A 120 -15.56 13.08 -36.05
N GLY A 121 -14.95 12.39 -37.02
CA GLY A 121 -15.65 11.45 -37.90
C GLY A 121 -16.11 12.02 -39.24
N ASP A 122 -15.87 13.31 -39.51
CA ASP A 122 -16.01 13.87 -40.86
C ASP A 122 -14.93 13.30 -41.81
N ASP A 123 -15.23 13.26 -43.12
CA ASP A 123 -14.28 12.77 -44.15
C ASP A 123 -12.97 13.56 -44.18
N ASP A 124 -13.00 14.81 -43.71
CA ASP A 124 -11.85 15.72 -43.63
C ASP A 124 -11.15 15.68 -42.27
N TRP A 125 -11.59 14.82 -41.34
CA TRP A 125 -10.94 14.61 -40.05
C TRP A 125 -9.62 13.82 -40.24
N PRO A 126 -8.47 14.38 -39.84
CA PRO A 126 -7.19 13.71 -40.07
C PRO A 126 -7.04 12.41 -39.25
N GLU A 127 -6.44 11.38 -39.85
CA GLU A 127 -6.20 10.09 -39.17
C GLU A 127 -5.31 10.19 -37.92
N TRP A 128 -4.52 11.25 -37.80
CA TRP A 128 -3.64 11.49 -36.66
C TRP A 128 -4.33 12.22 -35.49
N ALA A 129 -5.50 12.82 -35.71
CA ALA A 129 -6.16 13.67 -34.73
C ALA A 129 -7.00 12.83 -33.76
N GLU A 130 -6.88 13.14 -32.47
CA GLU A 130 -7.64 12.50 -31.39
C GLU A 130 -8.94 13.26 -31.11
N GLU A 131 -9.95 12.62 -30.54
CA GLU A 131 -11.30 13.21 -30.31
C GLU A 131 -11.28 14.53 -29.50
N GLY A 132 -10.23 14.76 -28.70
CA GLY A 132 -10.04 16.00 -27.93
C GLY A 132 -9.36 17.15 -28.69
N ASP A 133 -8.90 16.92 -29.91
CA ASP A 133 -8.21 17.92 -30.73
C ASP A 133 -9.20 18.91 -31.38
N VAL A 134 -8.72 20.12 -31.64
CA VAL A 134 -9.49 21.16 -32.33
C VAL A 134 -8.94 21.28 -33.76
N ILE A 135 -9.66 20.71 -34.71
CA ILE A 135 -9.27 20.69 -36.12
C ILE A 135 -10.05 21.74 -36.89
N ILE A 136 -9.36 22.44 -37.79
CA ILE A 136 -9.99 23.39 -38.71
C ILE A 136 -9.60 23.08 -40.16
N ARG A 137 -10.39 23.59 -41.10
CA ARG A 137 -10.04 23.63 -42.53
C ARG A 137 -10.36 25.00 -43.12
N PHE A 138 -9.62 25.38 -44.15
CA PHE A 138 -9.89 26.61 -44.89
C PHE A 138 -10.80 26.35 -46.09
N ILE A 139 -11.89 27.12 -46.22
CA ILE A 139 -13.01 26.83 -47.13
C ILE A 139 -13.00 27.65 -48.43
N GLY A 140 -11.89 28.33 -48.75
CA GLY A 140 -11.67 28.96 -50.07
C GLY A 140 -12.51 30.21 -50.36
N VAL A 141 -13.37 30.64 -49.44
CA VAL A 141 -14.05 31.93 -49.46
C VAL A 141 -13.32 32.92 -48.56
N ASP A 142 -13.35 34.22 -48.86
CA ASP A 142 -12.69 35.22 -48.03
C ASP A 142 -13.58 35.66 -46.85
N ARG A 143 -12.96 35.82 -45.68
CA ARG A 143 -13.51 36.45 -44.48
C ARG A 143 -12.74 37.74 -44.18
N THR A 144 -13.48 38.78 -43.80
CA THR A 144 -12.91 40.03 -43.28
C THR A 144 -12.53 39.84 -41.82
N ILE A 145 -11.34 40.32 -41.45
CA ILE A 145 -10.77 40.25 -40.11
C ILE A 145 -10.50 41.66 -39.63
N GLU A 146 -11.11 42.00 -38.50
CA GLU A 146 -11.04 43.33 -37.91
C GLU A 146 -10.05 43.36 -36.72
N PRO A 147 -9.52 44.54 -36.36
CA PRO A 147 -8.72 44.67 -35.16
C PRO A 147 -9.43 44.14 -33.91
N GLY A 148 -8.77 43.22 -33.20
CA GLY A 148 -9.34 42.50 -32.06
C GLY A 148 -9.82 41.08 -32.40
N ASP A 149 -10.03 40.76 -33.67
CA ASP A 149 -10.40 39.40 -34.08
C ASP A 149 -9.21 38.43 -33.97
N GLU A 150 -9.50 37.21 -33.53
CA GLU A 150 -8.58 36.09 -33.53
C GLU A 150 -8.72 35.30 -34.84
N TYR A 151 -7.58 34.93 -35.42
CA TYR A 151 -7.55 34.16 -36.65
C TYR A 151 -6.47 33.07 -36.65
N PRO A 152 -6.73 31.92 -37.30
CA PRO A 152 -5.75 30.85 -37.42
C PRO A 152 -4.65 31.21 -38.43
N LEU A 153 -3.45 30.73 -38.15
CA LEU A 153 -2.29 30.90 -39.02
C LEU A 153 -2.25 29.81 -40.09
N GLN A 154 -1.90 30.22 -41.31
CA GLN A 154 -1.64 29.32 -42.42
C GLN A 154 -0.15 28.94 -42.51
N SER A 155 0.09 27.69 -42.86
CA SER A 155 1.37 27.17 -43.33
C SER A 155 1.62 27.63 -44.77
N PHE A 156 2.87 27.46 -45.23
CA PHE A 156 3.26 27.86 -46.57
C PHE A 156 2.51 27.11 -47.68
N ASP A 157 2.05 25.90 -47.39
CA ASP A 157 1.24 25.06 -48.27
C ASP A 157 -0.27 25.38 -48.23
N GLY A 158 -0.67 26.37 -47.42
CA GLY A 158 -2.08 26.77 -47.23
C GLY A 158 -2.82 25.94 -46.17
N SER A 159 -2.17 24.96 -45.53
CA SER A 159 -2.77 24.19 -44.42
C SER A 159 -2.81 25.00 -43.12
N PRO A 160 -3.69 24.66 -42.16
CA PRO A 160 -3.64 25.23 -40.82
C PRO A 160 -2.35 24.87 -40.08
N LYS A 161 -1.78 25.83 -39.35
CA LYS A 161 -0.75 25.56 -38.35
C LYS A 161 -1.39 25.13 -37.05
N TYR A 162 -0.77 24.16 -36.39
CA TYR A 162 -1.21 23.64 -35.10
C TYR A 162 -0.12 23.81 -34.03
N THR A 163 -0.55 23.89 -32.78
CA THR A 163 0.30 23.81 -31.59
C THR A 163 -0.28 22.79 -30.63
N THR A 164 0.58 22.18 -29.81
CA THR A 164 0.15 21.26 -28.77
C THR A 164 0.02 22.02 -27.45
N GLU A 165 -1.15 21.95 -26.83
CA GLU A 165 -1.42 22.50 -25.51
C GLU A 165 -1.47 21.38 -24.46
N PHE A 166 -1.00 21.70 -23.26
CA PHE A 166 -1.18 20.85 -22.09
C PHE A 166 -2.57 21.08 -21.51
N CYS A 167 -3.38 20.04 -21.44
CA CYS A 167 -4.77 20.11 -20.98
C CYS A 167 -4.97 19.59 -19.56
N GLY A 168 -4.04 18.76 -19.08
CA GLY A 168 -4.09 18.21 -17.74
C GLY A 168 -3.26 16.95 -17.59
N LEU A 169 -3.48 16.25 -16.47
CA LEU A 169 -2.95 14.93 -16.21
C LEU A 169 -4.13 13.96 -16.16
N GLU A 170 -4.01 12.84 -16.87
CA GLU A 170 -4.87 11.68 -16.68
C GLU A 170 -4.13 10.67 -15.82
N ARG A 171 -4.82 10.12 -14.82
CA ARG A 171 -4.28 8.98 -14.08
C ARG A 171 -4.40 7.76 -14.97
N ASP A 172 -3.26 7.20 -15.38
CA ASP A 172 -3.25 5.90 -16.04
C ASP A 172 -3.59 4.82 -15.00
N GLN A 173 -4.88 4.57 -14.79
CA GLN A 173 -5.38 3.47 -13.98
C GLN A 173 -5.42 2.20 -14.84
N SER A 174 -4.25 1.68 -15.20
CA SER A 174 -4.17 0.49 -16.04
C SER A 174 -4.49 -0.82 -15.29
N ASP A 175 -4.44 -0.85 -13.95
CA ASP A 175 -4.64 -2.09 -13.18
C ASP A 175 -5.44 -1.93 -11.87
N LEU A 176 -6.76 -1.74 -12.00
CA LEU A 176 -7.70 -1.74 -10.86
C LEU A 176 -7.64 -3.05 -10.04
N ASP A 177 -7.33 -4.17 -10.69
CA ASP A 177 -7.21 -5.47 -10.04
C ASP A 177 -5.90 -5.58 -9.23
N GLY A 178 -4.81 -5.03 -9.76
CA GLY A 178 -3.53 -4.85 -9.08
C GLY A 178 -3.62 -3.93 -7.87
N GLU A 179 -4.29 -2.79 -7.99
CA GLU A 179 -4.56 -1.86 -6.88
C GLU A 179 -5.36 -2.56 -5.76
N ARG A 180 -6.35 -3.36 -6.15
CA ARG A 180 -7.17 -4.14 -5.20
C ARG A 180 -6.36 -5.24 -4.51
N ALA A 181 -5.48 -5.93 -5.24
CA ALA A 181 -4.60 -6.95 -4.68
C ALA A 181 -3.58 -6.35 -3.70
N ALA A 182 -2.95 -5.22 -4.06
CA ALA A 182 -2.02 -4.48 -3.20
C ALA A 182 -2.70 -4.02 -1.90
N ARG A 183 -3.93 -3.48 -1.98
CA ARG A 183 -4.72 -3.12 -0.79
C ARG A 183 -5.06 -4.31 0.10
N MET A 184 -5.34 -5.46 -0.50
CA MET A 184 -5.61 -6.70 0.24
C MET A 184 -4.34 -7.17 0.97
N GLU A 185 -3.18 -7.12 0.33
CA GLU A 185 -1.88 -7.44 0.93
C GLU A 185 -1.52 -6.46 2.06
N GLN A 186 -1.71 -5.15 1.85
CA GLN A 186 -1.53 -4.13 2.89
C GLN A 186 -2.41 -4.42 4.11
N SER A 187 -3.70 -4.73 3.90
CA SER A 187 -4.62 -5.08 4.99
C SER A 187 -4.17 -6.33 5.76
N GLN A 188 -3.62 -7.33 5.08
CA GLN A 188 -3.13 -8.55 5.71
C GLN A 188 -1.93 -8.26 6.62
N HIS A 189 -0.95 -7.48 6.17
CA HIS A 189 0.21 -7.11 6.97
C HIS A 189 -0.17 -6.26 8.18
N LEU A 190 -1.13 -5.33 8.02
CA LEU A 190 -1.61 -4.48 9.11
C LEU A 190 -2.38 -5.29 10.17
N GLN A 191 -3.14 -6.29 9.74
CA GLN A 191 -3.81 -7.24 10.61
C GLN A 191 -2.80 -8.15 11.35
N ALA A 192 -1.82 -8.72 10.63
CA ALA A 192 -0.78 -9.55 11.23
C ALA A 192 0.04 -8.78 12.28
N LYS A 193 0.37 -7.52 11.99
CA LYS A 193 1.01 -6.61 12.96
C LYS A 193 0.15 -6.40 14.20
N GLY A 194 -1.16 -6.17 14.03
CA GLY A 194 -2.10 -5.99 15.13
C GLY A 194 -2.27 -7.23 16.00
N ASP A 195 -2.35 -8.41 15.38
CA ASP A 195 -2.45 -9.70 16.07
C ASP A 195 -1.20 -9.96 16.95
N VAL A 196 -0.02 -9.65 16.42
CA VAL A 196 1.26 -9.83 17.12
C VAL A 196 1.43 -8.85 18.29
N LEU A 197 0.97 -7.61 18.13
CA LEU A 197 1.01 -6.59 19.18
C LEU A 197 -0.11 -6.75 20.22
N GLY A 198 -1.04 -7.69 20.03
CA GLY A 198 -2.17 -7.91 20.94
C GLY A 198 -3.21 -6.78 20.89
N VAL A 199 -3.27 -6.04 19.77
CA VAL A 199 -4.27 -4.98 19.55
C VAL A 199 -5.67 -5.58 19.36
N TYR A 200 -5.76 -6.86 19.01
CA TYR A 200 -7.01 -7.61 18.92
C TYR A 200 -7.03 -8.70 19.99
N LYS A 201 -8.17 -8.87 20.66
CA LYS A 201 -8.42 -9.97 21.60
C LYS A 201 -9.40 -10.93 20.93
N ASP A 202 -8.99 -12.18 20.78
CA ASP A 202 -9.91 -13.25 20.39
C ASP A 202 -10.82 -13.55 21.59
N ARG A 203 -12.11 -13.25 21.45
CA ARG A 203 -13.15 -13.64 22.39
C ARG A 203 -13.66 -15.01 21.98
N VAL A 204 -13.33 -16.01 22.78
CA VAL A 204 -13.82 -17.38 22.61
C VAL A 204 -15.07 -17.53 23.48
N GLU A 205 -16.24 -17.52 22.85
CA GLU A 205 -17.50 -17.85 23.51
C GLU A 205 -17.77 -19.34 23.38
N LEU A 206 -17.85 -20.01 24.54
CA LEU A 206 -18.21 -21.41 24.65
C LEU A 206 -19.66 -21.48 25.11
N SER A 207 -20.57 -21.85 24.21
CA SER A 207 -21.97 -22.07 24.55
C SER A 207 -22.25 -23.59 24.62
N GLY A 208 -22.75 -24.03 25.77
CA GLY A 208 -23.05 -25.44 26.01
C GLY A 208 -23.39 -25.74 27.47
N THR A 209 -24.69 -25.73 27.79
CA THR A 209 -25.25 -26.41 28.96
C THR A 209 -26.26 -27.44 28.44
N ASP A 210 -26.28 -28.63 29.03
CA ASP A 210 -27.17 -29.77 28.74
C ASP A 210 -26.76 -30.75 27.62
N GLY A 211 -25.51 -31.23 27.62
CA GLY A 211 -25.14 -32.49 26.96
C GLY A 211 -25.17 -32.51 25.43
N LYS A 212 -25.23 -31.32 24.80
CA LYS A 212 -25.09 -31.12 23.35
C LYS A 212 -23.64 -30.75 22.98
N PRO A 213 -23.22 -30.96 21.72
CA PRO A 213 -21.88 -30.55 21.27
C PRO A 213 -21.65 -29.06 21.55
N ILE A 214 -20.50 -28.75 22.15
CA ILE A 214 -20.09 -27.38 22.48
C ILE A 214 -19.94 -26.61 21.17
N GLU A 215 -20.67 -25.51 21.05
CA GLU A 215 -20.50 -24.58 19.95
C GLU A 215 -19.40 -23.59 20.34
N VAL A 216 -18.32 -23.56 19.56
CA VAL A 216 -17.20 -22.65 19.77
C VAL A 216 -17.37 -21.50 18.79
N THR A 217 -17.72 -20.32 19.29
CA THR A 217 -17.75 -19.09 18.48
C THR A 217 -16.52 -18.27 18.81
N VAL A 218 -15.70 -17.98 17.79
CA VAL A 218 -14.52 -17.11 17.92
C VAL A 218 -14.86 -15.77 17.28
N SER A 219 -14.98 -14.72 18.10
CA SER A 219 -15.14 -13.34 17.64
C SER A 219 -13.89 -12.53 17.93
N ARG A 220 -13.51 -11.65 17.00
CA ARG A 220 -12.36 -10.74 17.15
C ARG A 220 -12.84 -9.36 17.51
N GLU A 221 -12.41 -8.87 18.67
CA GLU A 221 -12.68 -7.51 19.13
C GLU A 221 -11.37 -6.73 19.28
N ARG A 222 -11.41 -5.42 18.98
CA ARG A 222 -10.26 -4.54 19.25
C ARG A 222 -10.09 -4.45 20.76
N TYR A 223 -8.85 -4.62 21.23
CA TYR A 223 -8.52 -4.50 22.65
C TYR A 223 -8.74 -3.06 23.10
N GLU A 224 -9.70 -2.87 24.01
CA GLU A 224 -9.88 -1.66 24.80
C GLU A 224 -9.33 -1.97 26.21
N PRO A 225 -8.33 -1.22 26.70
CA PRO A 225 -7.84 -1.41 28.06
C PRO A 225 -8.93 -1.01 29.06
N ASP A 226 -9.23 -1.88 30.02
CA ASP A 226 -10.08 -1.55 31.16
C ASP A 226 -9.43 -0.40 31.96
N GLU A 227 -10.16 0.70 32.18
CA GLU A 227 -9.76 1.87 32.99
C GLU A 227 -9.54 1.54 34.48
#